data_AF-A0A6H5GUB3-F1
#
_entry.id   AF-A0A6H5GUB3-F1
#
_cell.length_a   1.000
_cell.length_b   1.000
_cell.length_c   1.000
_cell.angle_alpha   90.00
_cell.angle_beta   90.00
_cell.angle_gamma   90.00
#
_symmetry.space_group_name_H-M   'P 1'
#
loop_
_entity.id
_entity.type
_entity.pdbx_description
1 polymer ?
#
loop_
_entity_poly.entity_id
_entity_poly.type
_entity_poly.pdbx_seq_one_letter_code
_entity_poly.pdbx_strand_id
1 'polypeptide(L)'
;MTRPPNTDLKPKHHFFTEAVPSCHPKLPIGIRVAFSELSTTMSNGDTCNTCSKTIDNQRDAALCSSCSSIHHIACVGYTPEAWSKEGQRKAQWKCATCKETIRIKTDVSALVQKQKKLEENLSLFDKKISDIREAFDIKFEELKTLQTQNMDEVRAEMNKIIQAYETVNAKLSAIEKKPSIHDPTGVNSANPAPLPGQSTLSDGSVLYMDAKIPATSYYSAIPHFLEDKLKNLPKFREHDDLSILQFLSGLYDLHMIAEKIFHTNSRTCRDHSKHQIASTSFG
;
A
#
# COMPACT_ATOMS: atom_id res chain seq x y z
N MET A 1 -55.17 19.12 11.76
CA MET A 1 -54.41 18.37 12.77
C MET A 1 -53.47 17.43 12.04
N THR A 2 -52.25 17.90 11.76
CA THR A 2 -51.24 17.22 10.95
C THR A 2 -50.10 16.77 11.85
N ARG A 3 -49.79 15.47 11.80
CA ARG A 3 -48.75 14.80 12.59
C ARG A 3 -47.41 14.91 11.83
N PRO A 4 -46.28 15.26 12.46
CA PRO A 4 -44.99 15.28 11.78
C PRO A 4 -44.38 13.86 11.70
N PRO A 5 -43.53 13.57 10.69
CA PRO A 5 -42.82 12.32 10.61
C PRO A 5 -41.57 12.34 11.49
N ASN A 6 -41.31 11.19 12.12
CA ASN A 6 -40.24 10.91 13.04
C ASN A 6 -38.99 10.48 12.24
N THR A 7 -37.89 11.22 12.34
CA THR A 7 -36.59 10.85 11.77
C THR A 7 -35.63 10.52 12.90
N ASP A 8 -35.37 9.24 13.14
CA ASP A 8 -34.22 8.80 13.91
C ASP A 8 -33.87 7.34 13.57
N LEU A 9 -32.94 7.17 12.62
CA LEU A 9 -32.23 5.91 12.40
C LEU A 9 -30.73 6.23 12.30
N LYS A 10 -30.04 6.08 13.44
CA LYS A 10 -28.57 6.06 13.50
C LYS A 10 -28.05 4.72 12.95
N PRO A 11 -26.98 4.69 12.14
CA PRO A 11 -26.30 3.45 11.80
C PRO A 11 -25.48 2.94 12.99
N LYS A 12 -25.69 1.69 13.39
CA LYS A 12 -24.80 0.95 14.30
C LYS A 12 -23.58 0.47 13.51
N HIS A 13 -22.42 1.05 13.76
CA HIS A 13 -21.13 0.47 13.35
C HIS A 13 -20.78 -0.68 14.30
N HIS A 14 -20.86 -1.91 13.80
CA HIS A 14 -20.27 -3.07 14.46
C HIS A 14 -18.77 -3.10 14.16
N PHE A 15 -17.96 -2.74 15.16
CA PHE A 15 -16.54 -3.06 15.17
C PHE A 15 -16.36 -4.54 15.53
N PHE A 16 -15.90 -5.34 14.57
CA PHE A 16 -15.31 -6.64 14.85
C PHE A 16 -13.87 -6.41 15.29
N THR A 17 -13.60 -6.51 16.59
CA THR A 17 -12.25 -6.71 17.12
C THR A 17 -11.99 -8.21 17.21
N GLU A 18 -11.29 -8.75 16.21
CA GLU A 18 -10.75 -10.10 16.28
C GLU A 18 -9.59 -10.12 17.29
N ALA A 19 -9.81 -10.81 18.42
CA ALA A 19 -8.78 -11.09 19.39
C ALA A 19 -7.82 -12.15 18.81
N VAL A 20 -6.58 -11.75 18.56
CA VAL A 20 -5.50 -12.67 18.18
C VAL A 20 -5.06 -13.46 19.42
N PRO A 21 -5.18 -14.80 19.44
CA PRO A 21 -4.72 -15.59 20.58
C PRO A 21 -3.18 -15.64 20.59
N SER A 22 -2.56 -15.11 21.65
CA SER A 22 -1.11 -15.21 21.85
C SER A 22 -0.75 -16.59 22.40
N CYS A 23 -0.11 -17.40 21.55
CA CYS A 23 0.48 -18.68 21.93
C CYS A 23 1.87 -18.47 22.57
N HIS A 24 1.91 -18.01 23.82
CA HIS A 24 3.12 -18.13 24.63
C HIS A 24 2.91 -19.23 25.69
N PRO A 25 3.63 -20.37 25.62
CA PRO A 25 3.62 -21.34 26.70
C PRO A 25 4.33 -20.71 27.91
N LYS A 26 3.56 -20.39 28.96
CA LYS A 26 4.09 -20.10 30.29
C LYS A 26 4.73 -21.38 30.83
N LEU A 27 6.06 -21.47 30.78
CA LEU A 27 6.79 -22.50 31.49
C LEU A 27 6.65 -22.24 33.00
N PRO A 28 6.26 -23.24 33.81
CA PRO A 28 6.15 -23.09 35.25
C PRO A 28 7.55 -22.88 35.85
N ILE A 29 7.72 -21.71 36.46
CA ILE A 29 8.84 -21.35 37.33
C ILE A 29 8.79 -22.28 38.54
N GLY A 30 9.83 -23.10 38.72
CA GLY A 30 10.12 -23.72 40.02
C GLY A 30 10.25 -25.24 40.07
N ILE A 31 10.92 -25.90 39.11
CA ILE A 31 11.42 -27.25 39.35
C ILE A 31 12.79 -27.14 40.03
N ARG A 32 12.80 -27.22 41.37
CA ARG A 32 14.03 -27.53 42.12
C ARG A 32 14.35 -29.00 41.87
N VAL A 33 15.18 -29.28 40.87
CA VAL A 33 15.75 -30.61 40.67
C VAL A 33 16.72 -30.84 41.83
N ALA A 34 16.37 -31.75 42.74
CA ALA A 34 17.31 -32.24 43.73
C ALA A 34 18.47 -32.90 42.97
N PHE A 35 19.65 -32.27 43.03
CA PHE A 35 20.89 -32.87 42.54
C PHE A 35 21.17 -34.09 43.42
N SER A 36 20.66 -35.24 42.98
CA SER A 36 21.15 -36.53 43.46
C SER A 36 22.59 -36.61 42.98
N GLU A 37 23.55 -36.72 43.90
CA GLU A 37 24.94 -36.97 43.56
C GLU A 37 25.02 -38.32 42.84
N LEU A 38 24.80 -38.32 41.53
CA LEU A 38 25.15 -39.43 40.66
C LEU A 38 26.67 -39.51 40.66
N SER A 39 27.21 -40.29 41.60
CA SER A 39 28.57 -40.80 41.53
C SER A 39 28.61 -41.76 40.35
N THR A 40 28.76 -41.23 39.14
CA THR A 40 28.95 -42.03 37.93
C THR A 40 30.33 -42.66 38.02
N THR A 41 30.39 -43.86 38.58
CA THR A 41 31.60 -44.68 38.58
C THR A 41 31.83 -45.18 37.17
N MET A 42 32.99 -44.85 36.58
CA MET A 42 33.40 -45.40 35.30
C MET A 42 33.47 -46.94 35.40
N SER A 43 32.88 -47.64 34.44
CA SER A 43 32.86 -49.08 34.38
C SER A 43 33.62 -49.59 33.15
N ASN A 44 34.19 -50.79 33.24
CA ASN A 44 34.78 -51.41 32.04
C ASN A 44 33.65 -51.75 31.07
N GLY A 45 33.79 -51.35 29.80
CA GLY A 45 32.71 -51.48 28.82
C GLY A 45 32.01 -50.17 28.48
N ASP A 46 32.32 -49.08 29.18
CA ASP A 46 31.80 -47.75 28.84
C ASP A 46 32.31 -47.30 27.45
N THR A 47 31.49 -46.57 26.70
CA THR A 47 31.84 -46.11 25.35
C THR A 47 32.39 -44.69 25.36
N CYS A 48 33.50 -44.46 24.66
CA CYS A 48 34.07 -43.13 24.46
C CYS A 48 33.16 -42.27 23.60
N ASN A 49 32.76 -41.10 24.11
CA ASN A 49 31.84 -40.19 23.42
C ASN A 49 32.47 -39.52 22.19
N THR A 50 33.80 -39.56 22.02
CA THR A 50 34.46 -38.98 20.83
C THR A 50 34.52 -39.97 19.67
N CYS A 51 34.95 -41.21 19.93
CA CYS A 51 35.21 -42.19 18.87
C CYS A 51 34.21 -43.35 18.85
N SER A 52 33.25 -43.37 19.78
CA SER A 52 32.24 -44.43 19.97
C SER A 52 32.81 -45.84 20.22
N LYS A 53 34.11 -45.96 20.52
CA LYS A 53 34.75 -47.24 20.87
C LYS A 53 34.69 -47.48 22.37
N THR A 54 34.69 -48.75 22.75
CA THR A 54 34.71 -49.20 24.15
C THR A 54 35.99 -48.76 24.88
N ILE A 55 35.86 -48.55 26.18
CA ILE A 55 36.96 -48.26 27.10
C ILE A 55 37.28 -49.54 27.86
N ASP A 56 38.39 -50.16 27.48
CA ASP A 56 38.85 -51.43 28.06
C ASP A 56 39.62 -51.20 29.37
N ASN A 57 40.18 -50.00 29.57
CA ASN A 57 40.95 -49.62 30.73
C ASN A 57 40.53 -48.24 31.24
N GLN A 58 39.99 -48.20 32.47
CA GLN A 58 39.56 -46.95 33.11
C GLN A 58 40.71 -45.95 33.31
N ARG A 59 41.96 -46.42 33.40
CA ARG A 59 43.13 -45.54 33.54
C ARG A 59 43.39 -44.71 32.29
N ASP A 60 42.87 -45.14 31.15
CA ASP A 60 43.04 -44.50 29.85
C ASP A 60 41.86 -43.61 29.45
N ALA A 61 40.98 -43.31 30.41
CA ALA A 61 39.77 -42.55 30.18
C ALA A 61 39.64 -41.31 31.09
N ALA A 62 38.91 -40.33 30.58
CA ALA A 62 38.64 -39.05 31.18
C ALA A 62 37.12 -38.84 31.28
N LEU A 63 36.63 -38.58 32.49
CA LEU A 63 35.23 -38.26 32.76
C LEU A 63 35.04 -36.75 32.82
N CYS A 64 34.15 -36.21 31.97
CA CYS A 64 33.82 -34.79 32.00
C CYS A 64 32.97 -34.46 33.23
N SER A 65 33.47 -33.61 34.11
CA SER A 65 32.77 -33.15 35.33
C SER A 65 31.45 -32.39 35.06
N SER A 66 31.21 -31.94 33.83
CA SER A 66 30.04 -31.12 33.49
C SER A 66 28.90 -31.88 32.81
N CYS A 67 29.21 -32.85 31.95
CA CYS A 67 28.20 -33.61 31.20
C CYS A 67 28.29 -35.12 31.47
N SER A 68 29.20 -35.54 32.36
CA SER A 68 29.47 -36.93 32.73
C SER A 68 29.81 -37.84 31.54
N SER A 69 30.20 -37.27 30.39
CA SER A 69 30.63 -38.04 29.24
C SER A 69 32.04 -38.57 29.45
N ILE A 70 32.28 -39.79 28.98
CA ILE A 70 33.56 -40.48 29.12
C ILE A 70 34.27 -40.44 27.78
N HIS A 71 35.58 -40.16 27.81
CA HIS A 71 36.42 -40.09 26.62
C HIS A 71 37.72 -40.84 26.83
N HIS A 72 38.29 -41.44 25.79
CA HIS A 72 39.71 -41.84 25.85
C HIS A 72 40.58 -40.59 25.98
N ILE A 73 41.63 -40.67 26.79
CA ILE A 73 42.61 -39.59 26.99
C ILE A 73 43.21 -39.14 25.64
N ALA A 74 43.54 -40.11 24.78
CA ALA A 74 44.07 -39.85 23.43
C ALA A 74 43.04 -39.12 22.54
N CYS A 75 41.76 -39.46 22.64
CA CYS A 75 40.70 -38.81 21.86
C CYS A 75 40.46 -37.35 22.26
N VAL A 76 40.93 -36.93 23.44
CA VAL A 76 40.88 -35.54 23.91
C VAL A 76 42.24 -34.84 23.82
N GLY A 77 43.21 -35.45 23.13
CA GLY A 77 44.50 -34.85 22.80
C GLY A 77 45.50 -34.82 23.95
N TYR A 78 45.28 -35.59 25.02
CA TYR A 78 46.25 -35.72 26.11
C TYR A 78 47.19 -36.89 25.85
N THR A 79 48.47 -36.75 26.22
CA THR A 79 49.37 -37.90 26.37
C THR A 79 49.16 -38.54 27.74
N PRO A 80 49.50 -39.84 27.94
CA PRO A 80 49.39 -40.50 29.24
C PRO A 80 50.16 -39.75 30.35
N GLU A 81 51.33 -39.21 30.04
CA GLU A 81 52.15 -38.43 30.99
C GLU A 81 51.49 -37.11 31.35
N ALA A 82 50.94 -36.39 30.36
CA ALA A 82 50.22 -35.15 30.57
C ALA A 82 48.97 -35.38 31.42
N TRP A 83 48.24 -36.47 31.18
CA TRP A 83 47.09 -36.84 31.99
C TRP A 83 47.49 -37.22 33.42
N SER A 84 48.56 -37.99 33.59
CA SER A 84 49.06 -38.36 34.92
C SER A 84 49.39 -37.12 35.77
N LYS A 85 50.01 -36.11 35.16
CA LYS A 85 50.33 -34.82 35.80
C LYS A 85 49.12 -34.00 36.24
N GLU A 86 47.95 -34.23 35.67
CA GLU A 86 46.71 -33.52 36.04
C GLU A 86 46.29 -33.83 37.49
N GLY A 87 46.69 -35.00 38.05
CA GLY A 87 46.53 -35.33 39.46
C GLY A 87 45.09 -35.19 39.96
N GLN A 88 44.88 -34.38 41.00
CA GLN A 88 43.56 -34.11 41.60
C GLN A 88 42.63 -33.27 40.70
N ARG A 89 43.18 -32.54 39.71
CA ARG A 89 42.37 -31.73 38.79
C ARG A 89 41.61 -32.59 37.78
N LYS A 90 41.91 -33.89 37.67
CA LYS A 90 41.15 -34.85 36.87
C LYS A 90 39.66 -34.84 37.21
N ALA A 91 39.32 -34.69 38.49
CA ALA A 91 37.92 -34.62 38.95
C ALA A 91 37.17 -33.38 38.44
N GLN A 92 37.89 -32.32 38.06
CA GLN A 92 37.34 -31.07 37.53
C GLN A 92 37.52 -30.93 36.02
N TRP A 93 38.06 -31.95 35.35
CA TRP A 93 38.30 -31.90 33.92
C TRP A 93 36.97 -31.73 33.16
N LYS A 94 37.01 -30.95 32.08
CA LYS A 94 35.86 -30.69 31.20
C LYS A 94 36.25 -30.97 29.75
N CYS A 95 35.36 -31.63 29.01
CA CYS A 95 35.53 -31.85 27.58
C CYS A 95 35.50 -30.52 26.80
N ALA A 96 35.99 -30.53 25.56
CA ALA A 96 36.06 -29.33 24.72
C ALA A 96 34.70 -28.64 24.57
N THR A 97 33.63 -29.42 24.34
CA THR A 97 32.27 -28.90 24.21
C THR A 97 31.83 -28.14 25.46
N CYS A 98 32.00 -28.72 26.64
CA CYS A 98 31.63 -28.06 27.90
C CYS A 98 32.52 -26.86 28.25
N LYS A 99 33.78 -26.84 27.80
CA LYS A 99 34.65 -25.66 27.94
C LYS A 99 34.15 -24.50 27.07
N GLU A 100 33.69 -24.77 25.85
CA GLU A 100 33.20 -23.74 24.94
C GLU A 100 31.84 -23.15 25.39
N THR A 101 30.94 -23.97 25.94
CA THR A 101 29.65 -23.50 26.45
C THR A 101 29.78 -22.44 27.56
N ILE A 102 30.87 -22.46 28.34
CA ILE A 102 31.11 -21.48 29.41
C ILE A 102 31.48 -20.12 28.82
N ARG A 103 32.19 -20.07 27.69
CA ARG A 103 32.52 -18.80 27.01
C ARG A 103 31.28 -18.09 26.49
N ILE A 104 30.35 -18.85 25.91
CA ILE A 104 29.09 -18.33 25.36
C ILE A 104 28.25 -17.61 26.43
N LYS A 105 28.25 -18.10 27.69
CA LYS A 105 27.48 -17.47 28.77
C LYS A 105 27.91 -16.03 29.08
N THR A 106 29.19 -15.70 28.88
CA THR A 106 29.72 -14.35 29.07
C THR A 106 29.20 -13.38 28.00
N ASP A 107 28.97 -13.88 26.78
CA ASP A 107 28.44 -13.08 25.66
C ASP A 107 26.92 -12.87 25.74
N VAL A 108 26.18 -13.72 26.46
CA VAL A 108 24.72 -13.58 26.63
C VAL A 108 24.37 -12.23 27.27
N SER A 109 25.17 -11.73 28.23
CA SER A 109 24.92 -10.42 28.85
C SER A 109 25.01 -9.27 27.85
N ALA A 110 26.02 -9.30 26.98
CA ALA A 110 26.18 -8.30 25.91
C ALA A 110 25.06 -8.40 24.86
N LEU A 111 24.61 -9.62 24.55
CA LEU A 111 23.47 -9.84 23.65
C LEU A 111 22.16 -9.32 24.25
N VAL A 112 21.92 -9.53 25.55
CA VAL A 112 20.73 -9.00 26.24
C VAL A 112 20.72 -7.47 26.25
N GLN A 113 21.87 -6.82 26.44
CA GLN A 113 21.96 -5.36 26.34
C GLN A 113 21.68 -4.85 24.92
N LYS A 114 22.21 -5.55 23.89
CA LYS A 114 21.91 -5.23 22.49
C LYS A 114 20.44 -5.42 22.17
N GLN A 115 19.81 -6.48 22.68
CA GLN A 115 18.39 -6.75 22.51
C GLN A 115 17.54 -5.62 23.13
N LYS A 116 17.83 -5.23 24.38
CA LYS A 116 17.12 -4.14 25.05
C LYS A 116 17.20 -2.83 24.28
N LYS A 117 18.39 -2.48 23.76
CA LYS A 117 18.58 -1.28 22.93
C LYS A 117 17.77 -1.34 21.63
N LEU A 118 17.64 -2.53 21.04
CA LEU A 118 16.83 -2.73 19.84
C LEU A 118 15.34 -2.56 20.14
N GLU A 119 14.85 -3.07 21.27
CA GLU A 119 13.47 -2.91 21.73
C GLU A 119 13.12 -1.43 21.99
N GLU A 120 14.02 -0.68 22.63
CA GLU A 120 13.87 0.77 22.83
C GLU A 120 13.81 1.54 21.49
N ASN A 121 14.64 1.18 20.52
CA ASN A 121 14.61 1.77 19.18
C ASN A 121 13.31 1.44 18.43
N LEU A 122 12.84 0.19 18.52
CA LEU A 122 11.58 -0.22 17.88
C LEU A 122 10.40 0.57 18.44
N SER A 123 10.33 0.74 19.78
CA SER A 123 9.30 1.57 20.41
C SER A 123 9.34 3.04 19.93
N LEU A 124 10.54 3.58 19.71
CA LEU A 124 10.69 4.93 19.15
C LEU A 124 10.20 5.01 17.69
N PHE A 125 10.46 3.98 16.88
CA PHE A 125 9.97 3.92 15.50
C PHE A 125 8.45 3.80 15.44
N ASP A 126 7.83 2.98 16.28
CA ASP A 126 6.38 2.85 16.35
C ASP A 126 5.71 4.19 16.68
N LYS A 127 6.29 4.94 17.61
CA LYS A 127 5.82 6.30 17.93
C LYS A 127 5.93 7.23 16.72
N LYS A 128 7.09 7.27 16.03
CA LYS A 128 7.27 8.10 14.84
C LYS A 128 6.31 7.74 13.71
N ILE A 129 6.02 6.45 13.52
CA ILE A 129 5.05 5.99 12.52
C ILE A 129 3.64 6.47 12.89
N SER A 130 3.29 6.42 14.18
CA SER A 130 2.01 6.97 14.67
C SER A 130 1.90 8.46 14.41
N ASP A 131 2.93 9.24 14.76
CA ASP A 131 2.96 10.69 14.56
C ASP A 131 2.84 11.05 13.06
N ILE A 132 3.50 10.29 12.18
CA ILE A 132 3.40 10.48 10.71
C ILE A 132 2.00 10.17 10.20
N ARG A 133 1.36 9.10 10.67
CA ARG A 133 -0.01 8.75 10.27
C ARG A 133 -1.00 9.83 10.69
N GLU A 134 -0.90 10.32 11.92
CA GLU A 134 -1.75 11.40 12.40
C GLU A 134 -1.55 12.69 11.58
N ALA A 135 -0.31 13.07 11.31
CA ALA A 135 -0.02 14.23 10.46
C ALA A 135 -0.56 14.06 9.03
N PHE A 136 -0.50 12.84 8.49
CA PHE A 136 -1.06 12.52 7.18
C PHE A 136 -2.58 12.62 7.15
N ASP A 137 -3.27 12.07 8.14
CA ASP A 137 -4.74 12.13 8.24
C ASP A 137 -5.24 13.58 8.33
N ILE A 138 -4.55 14.43 9.11
CA ILE A 138 -4.85 15.86 9.19
C ILE A 138 -4.70 16.53 7.82
N LYS A 139 -3.57 16.31 7.13
CA LYS A 139 -3.32 16.90 5.81
C LYS A 139 -4.29 16.38 4.75
N PHE A 140 -4.70 15.12 4.85
CA PHE A 140 -5.67 14.52 3.95
C PHE A 140 -7.05 15.16 4.09
N GLU A 141 -7.53 15.37 5.32
CA GLU A 141 -8.80 16.06 5.55
C GLU A 141 -8.72 17.54 5.14
N GLU A 142 -7.60 18.24 5.38
CA GLU A 142 -7.38 19.60 4.83
C GLU A 142 -7.50 19.62 3.30
N LEU A 143 -6.86 18.69 2.60
CA LEU A 143 -6.94 18.60 1.13
C LEU A 143 -8.36 18.32 0.64
N LYS A 144 -9.10 17.47 1.35
CA LYS A 144 -10.50 17.15 1.02
C LYS A 144 -11.39 18.37 1.20
N THR A 145 -11.20 19.16 2.25
CA THR A 145 -11.95 20.40 2.45
C THR A 145 -11.65 21.42 1.34
N LEU A 146 -10.38 21.61 0.99
CA LEU A 146 -9.97 22.48 -0.12
C LEU A 146 -10.55 22.01 -1.46
N GLN A 147 -10.56 20.70 -1.71
CA GLN A 147 -11.16 20.14 -2.92
C GLN A 147 -12.66 20.43 -2.98
N THR A 148 -13.39 20.25 -1.88
CA THR A 148 -14.83 20.56 -1.85
C THR A 148 -15.11 22.05 -2.05
N GLN A 149 -14.34 22.93 -1.40
CA GLN A 149 -14.49 24.38 -1.53
C GLN A 149 -14.26 24.84 -2.98
N ASN A 150 -13.14 24.43 -3.59
CA ASN A 150 -12.84 24.78 -4.98
C ASN A 150 -13.91 24.27 -5.95
N MET A 151 -14.44 23.06 -5.74
CA MET A 151 -15.48 22.51 -6.62
C MET A 151 -16.82 23.24 -6.47
N ASP A 152 -17.17 23.70 -5.26
CA ASP A 152 -18.37 24.48 -5.03
C ASP A 152 -18.25 25.90 -5.62
N GLU A 153 -17.07 26.53 -5.53
CA GLU A 153 -16.78 27.81 -6.20
C GLU A 153 -16.87 27.67 -7.72
N VAL A 154 -16.23 26.64 -8.30
CA VAL A 154 -16.31 26.34 -9.75
C VAL A 154 -17.76 26.10 -10.17
N ARG A 155 -18.54 25.36 -9.37
CA ARG A 155 -19.97 25.14 -9.64
C ARG A 155 -20.75 26.44 -9.58
N ALA A 156 -20.47 27.32 -8.62
CA ALA A 156 -21.13 28.60 -8.49
C ALA A 156 -20.86 29.52 -9.69
N GLU A 157 -19.60 29.60 -10.14
CA GLU A 157 -19.23 30.36 -11.34
C GLU A 157 -19.85 29.76 -12.61
N MET A 158 -19.86 28.43 -12.74
CA MET A 158 -20.52 27.75 -13.86
C MET A 158 -22.02 28.10 -13.92
N ASN A 159 -22.70 28.12 -12.78
CA ASN A 159 -24.12 28.50 -12.71
C ASN A 159 -24.35 29.96 -13.14
N LYS A 160 -23.44 30.89 -12.80
CA LYS A 160 -23.52 32.28 -13.29
C LYS A 160 -23.38 32.35 -14.81
N ILE A 161 -22.47 31.56 -15.40
CA ILE A 161 -22.28 31.49 -16.86
C ILE A 161 -23.55 30.95 -17.54
N ILE A 162 -24.15 29.89 -16.99
CA ILE A 162 -25.40 29.31 -17.51
C ILE A 162 -26.52 30.37 -17.51
N GLN A 163 -26.70 31.10 -16.40
CA GLN A 163 -27.71 32.16 -16.30
C GLN A 163 -27.46 33.31 -17.29
N ALA A 164 -26.19 33.71 -17.47
CA ALA A 164 -25.83 34.74 -18.44
C ALA A 164 -26.13 34.28 -19.87
N TYR A 165 -25.83 33.02 -20.20
CA TYR A 165 -26.14 32.42 -21.49
C TYR A 165 -27.64 32.38 -21.76
N GLU A 166 -28.45 31.91 -20.80
CA GLU A 166 -29.91 31.90 -20.91
C GLU A 166 -30.48 33.31 -21.14
N THR A 167 -29.92 34.31 -20.46
CA THR A 167 -30.31 35.71 -20.63
C THR A 167 -30.00 36.23 -22.05
N VAL A 168 -28.82 35.90 -22.57
CA VAL A 168 -28.44 36.27 -23.96
C VAL A 168 -29.34 35.56 -24.97
N ASN A 169 -29.59 34.26 -24.77
CA ASN A 169 -30.44 33.47 -25.65
C ASN A 169 -31.88 34.03 -25.68
N ALA A 170 -32.44 34.39 -24.52
CA ALA A 170 -33.76 35.02 -24.44
C ALA A 170 -33.82 36.37 -25.19
N LYS A 171 -32.76 37.19 -25.10
CA LYS A 171 -32.66 38.45 -25.86
C LYS A 171 -32.58 38.22 -27.37
N LEU A 172 -31.82 37.22 -27.81
CA LEU A 172 -31.74 36.84 -29.23
C LEU A 172 -33.11 36.42 -29.77
N SER A 173 -33.83 35.55 -29.06
CA SER A 173 -35.18 35.13 -29.47
C SER A 173 -36.18 36.29 -29.52
N ALA A 174 -36.01 37.33 -28.71
CA ALA A 174 -36.85 38.53 -28.77
C ALA A 174 -36.55 39.40 -30.01
N ILE A 175 -35.29 39.43 -30.46
CA ILE A 175 -34.89 40.13 -31.69
C ILE A 175 -35.44 39.40 -32.92
N GLU A 176 -35.38 38.07 -32.95
CA GLU A 176 -35.92 37.26 -34.07
C GLU A 176 -37.45 37.41 -34.24
N LYS A 177 -38.18 37.64 -33.15
CA LYS A 177 -39.63 37.86 -33.18
C LYS A 177 -40.05 39.26 -33.64
N LYS A 178 -39.10 40.18 -33.86
CA LYS A 178 -39.43 41.52 -34.34
C LYS A 178 -39.87 41.40 -35.80
N PRO A 179 -41.11 41.76 -36.15
CA PRO A 179 -41.65 41.53 -37.49
C PRO A 179 -40.75 42.21 -38.51
N SER A 180 -40.32 41.42 -39.51
CA SER A 180 -39.73 41.93 -40.73
C SER A 180 -40.58 43.13 -41.16
N ILE A 181 -39.97 44.31 -41.15
CA ILE A 181 -40.59 45.51 -41.71
C ILE A 181 -40.72 45.16 -43.19
N HIS A 182 -41.94 44.74 -43.55
CA HIS A 182 -42.32 44.51 -44.94
C HIS A 182 -42.15 45.86 -45.62
N ASP A 183 -41.02 46.03 -46.29
CA ASP A 183 -40.75 47.20 -47.11
C ASP A 183 -41.76 47.15 -48.26
N PRO A 184 -42.72 48.10 -48.35
CA PRO A 184 -43.72 48.10 -49.41
C PRO A 184 -43.17 48.69 -50.71
N THR A 185 -41.85 48.85 -50.84
CA THR A 185 -41.25 49.29 -52.09
C THR A 185 -41.06 48.10 -53.03
N GLY A 186 -42.10 47.85 -53.82
CA GLY A 186 -42.02 47.05 -55.03
C GLY A 186 -40.95 47.62 -55.96
N VAL A 187 -39.78 47.01 -55.94
CA VAL A 187 -38.76 47.18 -56.99
C VAL A 187 -38.54 45.79 -57.59
N ASN A 188 -38.98 45.64 -58.83
CA ASN A 188 -38.62 44.54 -59.71
C ASN A 188 -37.08 44.48 -59.80
N SER A 189 -36.46 43.63 -58.99
CA SER A 189 -35.02 43.42 -59.01
C SER A 189 -34.74 42.05 -59.63
N ALA A 190 -34.06 42.08 -60.76
CA ALA A 190 -33.63 40.94 -61.53
C ALA A 190 -32.82 39.94 -60.67
N ASN A 191 -32.99 38.65 -60.98
CA ASN A 191 -32.26 37.53 -60.40
C ASN A 191 -30.76 37.84 -60.23
N PRO A 192 -30.21 37.90 -59.00
CA PRO A 192 -28.77 37.88 -58.83
C PRO A 192 -28.23 36.51 -59.24
N ALA A 193 -27.12 36.53 -59.99
CA ALA A 193 -26.42 35.32 -60.41
C ALA A 193 -25.94 34.49 -59.20
N PRO A 194 -25.88 33.15 -59.31
CA PRO A 194 -25.47 32.29 -58.20
C PRO A 194 -24.02 32.58 -57.82
N LEU A 195 -23.75 32.69 -56.52
CA LEU A 195 -22.38 32.73 -56.00
C LEU A 195 -21.68 31.38 -56.27
N PRO A 196 -20.38 31.39 -56.60
CA PRO A 196 -19.63 30.18 -56.88
C PRO A 196 -19.53 29.31 -55.62
N GLY A 197 -20.11 28.11 -55.67
CA GLY A 197 -19.98 27.08 -54.63
C GLY A 197 -21.28 26.47 -54.09
N GLN A 198 -22.45 26.97 -54.48
CA GLN A 198 -23.74 26.33 -54.13
C GLN A 198 -24.16 25.36 -55.24
N SER A 199 -24.21 24.07 -54.89
CA SER A 199 -24.81 23.04 -55.75
C SER A 199 -26.29 22.93 -55.39
N THR A 200 -27.17 23.33 -56.29
CA THR A 200 -28.61 23.07 -56.18
C THR A 200 -28.92 21.71 -56.79
N LEU A 201 -29.65 20.87 -56.06
CA LEU A 201 -30.33 19.72 -56.65
C LEU A 201 -31.56 20.22 -57.44
N SER A 202 -31.96 19.45 -58.45
CA SER A 202 -32.95 19.84 -59.48
C SER A 202 -34.38 20.10 -58.97
N ASP A 203 -34.63 19.94 -57.67
CA ASP A 203 -35.95 20.13 -57.06
C ASP A 203 -36.08 21.42 -56.22
N GLY A 204 -35.01 22.22 -56.11
CA GLY A 204 -35.03 23.48 -55.36
C GLY A 204 -34.84 23.35 -53.85
N SER A 205 -34.46 22.17 -53.35
CA SER A 205 -34.16 21.97 -51.92
C SER A 205 -32.75 22.44 -51.57
N VAL A 206 -32.62 23.31 -50.54
CA VAL A 206 -31.32 23.69 -49.96
C VAL A 206 -31.02 22.77 -48.77
N LEU A 207 -30.04 21.87 -48.93
CA LEU A 207 -29.55 21.03 -47.84
C LEU A 207 -28.63 21.85 -46.92
N TYR A 208 -29.10 22.17 -45.72
CA TYR A 208 -28.21 22.55 -44.63
C TYR A 208 -27.52 21.29 -44.12
N MET A 209 -26.20 21.20 -44.35
CA MET A 209 -25.36 20.17 -43.74
C MET A 209 -25.32 20.42 -42.22
N ASP A 210 -26.00 19.58 -41.45
CA ASP A 210 -25.83 19.50 -40.00
C ASP A 210 -24.36 19.18 -39.69
N ALA A 211 -23.62 20.19 -39.26
CA ALA A 211 -22.26 20.04 -38.79
C ALA A 211 -22.27 19.27 -37.47
N LYS A 212 -22.23 17.93 -37.54
CA LYS A 212 -21.86 17.08 -36.42
C LYS A 212 -20.46 17.50 -35.97
N ILE A 213 -20.39 18.26 -34.89
CA ILE A 213 -19.13 18.51 -34.18
C ILE A 213 -18.62 17.15 -33.70
N PRO A 214 -17.47 16.66 -34.20
CA PRO A 214 -16.97 15.35 -33.79
C PRO A 214 -16.54 15.41 -32.32
N ALA A 215 -16.96 14.41 -31.55
CA ALA A 215 -16.61 14.24 -30.13
C ALA A 215 -15.10 14.17 -29.85
N THR A 216 -14.26 14.18 -30.90
CA THR A 216 -12.80 14.25 -30.83
C THR A 216 -12.27 15.62 -30.37
N SER A 217 -13.09 16.68 -30.40
CA SER A 217 -12.67 18.02 -29.96
C SER A 217 -12.55 18.17 -28.43
N TYR A 218 -13.18 17.32 -27.62
CA TYR A 218 -13.07 17.40 -26.15
C TYR A 218 -11.86 16.67 -25.57
N TYR A 219 -11.28 15.73 -26.33
CA TYR A 219 -10.17 14.88 -25.85
C TYR A 219 -8.77 15.44 -26.14
N SER A 220 -8.65 16.49 -26.98
CA SER A 220 -7.36 17.13 -27.25
C SER A 220 -6.91 18.13 -26.18
N ALA A 221 -7.81 18.58 -25.29
CA ALA A 221 -7.48 19.54 -24.23
C ALA A 221 -6.96 18.89 -22.93
N ILE A 222 -7.29 17.61 -22.69
CA ILE A 222 -6.91 16.88 -21.47
C ILE A 222 -5.39 16.62 -21.36
N PRO A 223 -4.68 16.25 -22.44
CA PRO A 223 -3.22 16.05 -22.39
C PRO A 223 -2.47 17.32 -22.02
N HIS A 224 -2.88 18.48 -22.57
CA HIS A 224 -2.21 19.75 -22.31
C HIS A 224 -2.40 20.24 -20.87
N PHE A 225 -3.56 20.00 -20.26
CA PHE A 225 -3.79 20.35 -18.86
C PHE A 225 -2.92 19.52 -17.89
N LEU A 226 -2.73 18.23 -18.19
CA LEU A 226 -1.86 17.35 -17.39
C LEU A 226 -0.38 17.67 -17.58
N GLU A 227 0.06 17.97 -18.81
CA GLU A 227 1.45 18.40 -19.08
C GLU A 227 1.80 19.70 -18.35
N ASP A 228 0.88 20.67 -18.31
CA ASP A 228 1.13 21.96 -17.66
C ASP A 228 1.18 21.83 -16.13
N LYS A 229 0.42 20.90 -15.54
CA LYS A 229 0.52 20.56 -14.12
C LYS A 229 1.77 19.77 -13.77
N LEU A 230 2.20 18.86 -14.65
CA LEU A 230 3.45 18.08 -14.47
C LEU A 230 4.70 18.98 -14.55
N LYS A 231 4.71 19.99 -15.42
CA LYS A 231 5.82 20.97 -15.54
C LYS A 231 5.99 21.87 -14.31
N ASN A 232 4.92 22.05 -13.52
CA ASN A 232 4.91 22.90 -12.34
C ASN A 232 5.12 22.13 -11.03
N LEU A 233 5.42 20.83 -11.08
CA LEU A 233 5.79 20.08 -9.88
C LEU A 233 7.15 20.57 -9.34
N PRO A 234 7.28 20.75 -8.01
CA PRO A 234 8.54 21.18 -7.41
C PRO A 234 9.64 20.19 -7.78
N LYS A 235 10.77 20.71 -8.27
CA LYS A 235 11.96 19.89 -8.54
C LYS A 235 12.41 19.26 -7.22
N PHE A 236 12.20 17.96 -7.07
CA PHE A 236 12.71 17.20 -5.94
C PHE A 236 14.24 17.31 -5.90
N ARG A 237 14.80 17.85 -4.82
CA ARG A 237 16.25 17.83 -4.59
C ARG A 237 16.66 16.39 -4.27
N GLU A 238 17.80 15.98 -4.83
CA GLU A 238 18.35 14.61 -4.90
C GLU A 238 18.74 13.94 -3.55
N HIS A 239 18.06 14.20 -2.44
CA HIS A 239 18.55 13.74 -1.12
C HIS A 239 17.64 12.85 -0.29
N ASP A 240 16.43 12.50 -0.75
CA ASP A 240 15.59 11.56 0.00
C ASP A 240 14.98 10.49 -0.92
N ASP A 241 15.68 9.37 -1.10
CA ASP A 241 15.22 8.20 -1.86
C ASP A 241 13.85 7.69 -1.37
N LEU A 242 13.55 7.90 -0.08
CA LEU A 242 12.25 7.56 0.51
C LEU A 242 11.09 8.40 -0.06
N SER A 243 11.35 9.68 -0.37
CA SER A 243 10.35 10.60 -0.91
C SER A 243 10.03 10.31 -2.37
N ILE A 244 11.02 9.81 -3.13
CA ILE A 244 10.84 9.32 -4.50
C ILE A 244 9.96 8.06 -4.51
N LEU A 245 10.23 7.10 -3.63
CA LEU A 245 9.44 5.86 -3.55
C LEU A 245 7.98 6.12 -3.12
N GLN A 246 7.75 7.03 -2.17
CA GLN A 246 6.40 7.44 -1.78
C GLN A 246 5.67 8.16 -2.92
N PHE A 247 6.36 9.03 -3.66
CA PHE A 247 5.80 9.69 -4.84
C PHE A 247 5.44 8.70 -5.95
N LEU A 248 6.33 7.73 -6.24
CA LEU A 248 6.07 6.67 -7.22
C LEU A 248 4.91 5.76 -6.79
N SER A 249 4.77 5.46 -5.50
CA SER A 249 3.60 4.74 -4.97
C SER A 249 2.31 5.53 -5.20
N GLY A 250 2.30 6.83 -4.95
CA GLY A 250 1.14 7.68 -5.20
C GLY A 250 0.77 7.77 -6.69
N LEU A 251 1.76 7.81 -7.58
CA LEU A 251 1.53 7.75 -9.03
C LEU A 251 0.94 6.40 -9.48
N TYR A 252 1.39 5.30 -8.86
CA TYR A 252 0.84 3.96 -9.13
C TYR A 252 -0.63 3.85 -8.71
N ASP A 253 -0.99 4.37 -7.53
CA ASP A 253 -2.38 4.39 -7.08
C ASP A 253 -3.27 5.24 -7.98
N LEU A 254 -2.77 6.39 -8.46
CA LEU A 254 -3.47 7.23 -9.43
C LEU A 254 -3.68 6.52 -10.78
N HIS A 255 -2.67 5.78 -11.25
CA HIS A 255 -2.79 4.97 -12.46
C HIS A 255 -3.88 3.91 -12.32
N MET A 256 -3.89 3.19 -11.19
CA MET A 256 -4.90 2.17 -10.89
C MET A 256 -6.32 2.74 -10.83
N ILE A 257 -6.49 3.95 -10.27
CA ILE A 257 -7.78 4.64 -10.22
C ILE A 257 -8.23 5.05 -11.64
N ALA A 258 -7.33 5.62 -12.44
CA ALA A 258 -7.63 6.03 -13.82
C ALA A 258 -8.05 4.83 -14.69
N GLU A 259 -7.36 3.69 -14.56
CA GLU A 259 -7.68 2.45 -15.28
C GLU A 259 -9.07 1.91 -14.89
N LYS A 260 -9.41 1.98 -13.60
CA LYS A 260 -10.72 1.56 -13.09
C LYS A 260 -11.85 2.46 -13.62
N ILE A 261 -11.64 3.77 -13.69
CA ILE A 261 -12.60 4.72 -14.29
C ILE A 261 -12.78 4.42 -15.77
N PHE A 262 -11.69 4.18 -16.51
CA PHE A 262 -11.74 3.82 -17.92
C PHE A 262 -12.52 2.53 -18.18
N HIS A 263 -12.31 1.50 -17.36
CA HIS A 263 -13.06 0.25 -17.47
C HIS A 263 -14.54 0.39 -17.10
N THR A 264 -14.86 1.27 -16.16
CA THR A 264 -16.26 1.51 -15.77
C THR A 264 -17.02 2.25 -16.87
N ASN A 265 -16.41 3.27 -17.47
CA ASN A 265 -17.02 4.06 -18.55
C ASN A 265 -17.09 3.30 -19.89
N SER A 266 -16.12 2.43 -20.18
CA SER A 266 -16.18 1.59 -21.40
C SER A 266 -17.28 0.53 -21.33
N ARG A 267 -17.63 0.04 -20.12
CA ARG A 267 -18.76 -0.87 -19.92
C ARG A 267 -20.10 -0.18 -20.11
N THR A 268 -20.29 1.00 -19.52
CA THR A 268 -21.55 1.77 -19.67
C THR A 268 -21.80 2.18 -21.12
N CYS A 269 -20.77 2.56 -21.88
CA CYS A 269 -20.91 2.83 -23.32
C CYS A 269 -21.28 1.59 -24.15
N ARG A 270 -20.76 0.41 -23.81
CA ARG A 270 -21.07 -0.84 -24.51
C ARG A 270 -22.52 -1.29 -24.26
N ASP A 271 -23.05 -1.06 -23.07
CA ASP A 271 -24.43 -1.43 -22.72
C ASP A 271 -25.45 -0.46 -23.32
N HIS A 272 -25.14 0.85 -23.42
CA HIS A 272 -25.98 1.81 -24.15
C HIS A 272 -26.03 1.53 -25.66
N SER A 273 -24.93 1.09 -26.27
CA SER A 273 -24.91 0.73 -27.69
C SER A 273 -25.79 -0.50 -28.00
N LYS A 274 -25.84 -1.50 -27.10
CA LYS A 274 -26.71 -2.68 -27.29
C LYS A 274 -28.20 -2.34 -27.17
N HIS A 275 -28.57 -1.39 -26.31
CA HIS A 275 -29.97 -0.96 -26.19
C HIS A 275 -30.46 -0.13 -27.39
N GLN A 276 -29.59 0.61 -28.08
CA GLN A 276 -29.95 1.37 -29.29
C GLN A 276 -30.11 0.48 -30.54
N ILE A 277 -29.36 -0.63 -30.64
CA ILE A 277 -29.50 -1.58 -31.76
C ILE A 277 -30.77 -2.42 -31.60
N ALA A 278 -31.20 -2.72 -30.37
CA ALA A 278 -32.44 -3.46 -30.12
C ALA A 278 -33.72 -2.64 -30.42
N SER A 279 -33.66 -1.30 -30.43
CA SER A 279 -34.82 -0.43 -30.62
C SER A 279 -35.02 0.07 -32.06
N THR A 280 -34.15 -0.33 -33.00
CA THR A 280 -34.25 0.05 -34.43
C THR A 280 -34.65 -1.11 -35.36
N SER A 281 -35.12 -2.25 -34.82
CA SER A 281 -35.51 -3.43 -35.64
C SER A 281 -37.01 -3.76 -35.65
N PHE A 282 -37.88 -2.85 -35.21
CA PHE A 282 -39.32 -2.93 -35.44
C PHE A 282 -39.84 -1.56 -35.88
N GLY A 283 -40.07 -1.43 -37.19
CA GLY A 283 -40.54 -0.23 -37.87
C GLY A 283 -40.29 -0.36 -39.36
#